data_AF-A0A520EAC1-F1
#
_entry.id   AF-A0A520EAC1-F1
#
_cell.length_a   1.000
_cell.length_b   1.000
_cell.length_c   1.000
_cell.angle_alpha   90.00
_cell.angle_beta   90.00
_cell.angle_gamma   90.00
#
_symmetry.space_group_name_H-M   'P 1'
#
loop_
_entity.id
_entity.type
_entity.pdbx_description
1 polymer ?
#
loop_
_entity_poly.entity_id
_entity_poly.type
_entity_poly.pdbx_seq_one_letter_code
_entity_poly.pdbx_strand_id
1 'polypeptide(L)' 'MSSTWTLPDDLTVPEPVEFFPAAGEKLPQHWSKCFGCGDDQPAGMAMSFRAGDGLEVTGRLEVAKKYQG' A
#
# COMPACT_ATOMS: atom_id res chain seq x y z
N MET A 1 3.82 -24.15 3.52
CA MET A 1 3.76 -24.24 2.05
C MET A 1 4.97 -23.49 1.51
N SER A 2 6.10 -24.19 1.29
CA SER A 2 7.24 -23.60 0.59
C SER A 2 7.06 -23.99 -0.87
N SER A 3 6.70 -23.02 -1.70
CA SER A 3 6.74 -23.21 -3.13
C SER A 3 8.10 -22.72 -3.62
N THR A 4 8.98 -23.64 -3.98
CA THR A 4 10.26 -23.34 -4.62
C THR A 4 9.98 -22.90 -6.06
N TRP A 5 9.59 -21.64 -6.22
CA TRP A 5 9.58 -20.98 -7.52
C TRP A 5 10.99 -20.43 -7.75
N THR A 6 11.75 -21.06 -8.64
CA THR A 6 12.99 -20.46 -9.14
C THR A 6 12.58 -19.33 -10.09
N LEU A 7 12.89 -18.10 -9.71
CA LEU A 7 12.69 -16.94 -10.57
C LEU A 7 13.76 -16.93 -11.68
N PRO A 8 13.45 -16.40 -12.88
CA PRO A 8 14.47 -16.14 -13.90
C PRO A 8 15.53 -15.15 -13.40
N ASP A 9 16.78 -15.34 -13.83
CA ASP A 9 17.90 -14.47 -13.43
C ASP A 9 17.87 -13.10 -14.14
N ASP A 10 17.09 -12.97 -15.21
CA ASP A 10 17.00 -11.79 -16.09
C ASP A 10 15.80 -10.88 -15.76
N LEU A 11 15.21 -11.03 -14.58
CA LEU A 11 14.13 -10.15 -14.14
C LEU A 11 14.63 -8.72 -13.96
N THR A 12 13.90 -7.77 -14.56
CA THR A 12 14.12 -6.33 -14.38
C THR A 12 13.03 -5.73 -13.50
N VAL A 13 13.38 -4.71 -12.72
CA VAL A 13 12.40 -3.92 -11.96
C VAL A 13 11.49 -3.17 -12.96
N PRO A 14 10.17 -3.18 -12.77
CA PRO A 14 9.28 -2.44 -13.66
C PRO A 14 9.44 -0.92 -13.47
N GLU A 15 9.27 -0.17 -14.55
CA GLU A 15 9.18 1.28 -14.49
C GLU A 15 7.80 1.69 -13.95
N PRO A 16 7.71 2.73 -13.10
CA PRO A 16 6.43 3.32 -12.72
C PRO A 16 5.66 3.82 -13.96
N VAL A 17 4.34 3.62 -13.96
CA VAL A 17 3.46 4.17 -15.01
C VAL A 17 3.35 5.69 -14.89
N GLU A 18 3.07 6.39 -15.99
CA GLU A 18 3.03 7.87 -16.03
C GLU A 18 2.06 8.50 -15.02
N PHE A 19 0.97 7.81 -14.68
CA PHE A 19 -0.02 8.28 -13.72
C PHE A 19 0.25 7.81 -12.28
N PHE A 20 1.37 7.12 -12.04
CA PHE A 20 1.76 6.75 -10.68
C PHE A 20 2.09 8.01 -9.89
N PRO A 21 1.62 8.15 -8.64
CA PRO A 21 1.88 9.35 -7.84
C PRO A 21 3.38 9.59 -7.63
N ALA A 22 3.77 10.87 -7.62
CA ALA A 22 5.17 11.25 -7.40
C ALA A 22 5.62 10.94 -5.97
N ALA A 23 6.93 10.87 -5.74
CA ALA A 23 7.49 10.63 -4.42
C ALA A 23 6.91 11.62 -3.39
N GLY A 24 6.41 11.09 -2.27
CA GLY A 24 5.73 11.83 -1.21
C GLY A 24 4.23 12.06 -1.44
N GLU A 25 3.69 11.88 -2.64
CA GLU A 25 2.26 12.03 -2.91
C GLU A 25 1.43 10.91 -2.30
N LYS A 26 0.16 11.21 -2.00
CA LYS A 26 -0.77 10.25 -1.40
C LYS A 26 -1.21 9.24 -2.47
N LEU A 27 -1.14 7.96 -2.13
CA LEU A 27 -1.74 6.91 -2.95
C LEU A 27 -3.27 6.91 -2.80
N PRO A 28 -4.02 6.78 -3.91
CA PRO A 28 -5.48 6.75 -3.86
C PRO A 28 -5.98 5.48 -3.17
N GLN A 29 -7.19 5.55 -2.61
CA GLN A 29 -7.86 4.38 -2.09
C GLN A 29 -8.38 3.50 -3.23
N HIS A 30 -8.32 2.18 -3.05
CA HIS A 30 -8.93 1.24 -3.99
C HIS A 30 -10.46 1.30 -3.93
N TRP A 31 -11.02 1.33 -2.72
CA TRP A 31 -12.45 1.45 -2.46
C TRP A 31 -12.68 2.21 -1.15
N SER A 32 -13.71 3.06 -1.08
CA SER A 32 -14.06 3.77 0.16
C SER A 32 -14.39 2.82 1.30
N LYS A 33 -14.89 1.63 0.94
CA LYS A 33 -15.19 0.54 1.86
C LYS A 33 -14.05 -0.48 2.05
N CYS A 34 -12.80 -0.14 1.74
CA CYS A 34 -11.66 -1.03 2.05
C CYS A 34 -11.36 -1.02 3.57
N PHE A 35 -11.11 -2.20 4.17
CA PHE A 35 -10.76 -2.28 5.60
C PHE A 35 -9.45 -1.53 5.93
N GLY A 36 -8.45 -1.59 5.04
CA GLY A 36 -7.15 -0.98 5.25
C GLY A 36 -7.16 0.54 5.04
N CYS A 37 -7.49 0.97 3.82
CA CYS A 37 -7.35 2.36 3.37
C CYS A 37 -8.65 3.14 3.19
N GLY A 38 -9.80 2.48 3.33
CA GLY A 38 -11.11 3.09 3.07
C GLY A 38 -11.55 4.03 4.19
N ASP A 39 -12.10 5.17 3.80
CA ASP A 39 -12.65 6.20 4.69
C ASP A 39 -14.09 5.92 5.15
N ASP A 40 -14.85 5.12 4.39
CA ASP A 40 -16.25 4.77 4.69
C ASP A 40 -16.40 3.48 5.50
N GLN A 41 -15.32 2.83 5.95
CA GLN A 41 -15.39 1.64 6.81
C GLN A 41 -15.41 1.98 8.29
N PRO A 42 -16.55 1.81 9.02
CA PRO A 42 -16.63 2.20 10.43
C PRO A 42 -15.62 1.46 11.32
N ALA A 43 -15.39 0.18 11.05
CA ALA A 43 -14.41 -0.65 11.75
C ALA A 43 -13.04 -0.70 11.05
N GLY A 44 -12.83 0.11 10.01
CA GLY A 44 -11.60 0.13 9.23
C GLY A 44 -10.38 0.65 9.99
N MET A 45 -9.21 0.38 9.42
CA MET A 45 -7.89 0.82 9.88
C MET A 45 -7.60 2.29 9.54
N ALA A 46 -8.27 2.83 8.51
CA ALA A 46 -8.07 4.21 8.02
C ALA A 46 -6.59 4.54 7.77
N MET A 47 -5.84 3.58 7.22
CA MET A 47 -4.43 3.77 6.88
C MET A 47 -4.28 4.76 5.73
N SER A 48 -3.16 5.49 5.75
CA SER A 48 -2.75 6.33 4.63
C SER A 48 -1.44 5.82 4.05
N PHE A 49 -1.27 5.96 2.74
CA PHE A 49 -0.09 5.50 2.03
C PHE A 49 0.45 6.62 1.13
N ARG A 50 1.77 6.65 0.98
CA ARG A 50 2.47 7.58 0.10
C ARG A 50 3.45 6.84 -0.78
N ALA A 51 3.61 7.31 -2.01
CA ALA A 51 4.66 6.85 -2.91
C ALA A 51 6.03 7.28 -2.36
N GLY A 52 7.05 6.42 -2.49
CA GLY A 52 8.45 6.73 -2.21
C GLY A 52 9.25 6.96 -3.49
N ASP A 53 10.57 6.87 -3.40
CA ASP A 53 11.44 7.02 -4.56
C ASP A 53 11.39 5.72 -5.39
N GLY A 54 10.72 5.76 -6.54
CA GLY A 54 10.49 4.58 -7.41
C GLY A 54 9.23 3.80 -7.04
N LEU A 55 9.37 2.51 -6.72
CA LEU A 55 8.24 1.60 -6.42
C LEU A 55 7.99 1.40 -4.93
N GLU A 56 8.59 2.25 -4.09
CA GLU A 56 8.42 2.18 -2.66
C GLU A 56 7.04 2.73 -2.24
N VAL A 57 6.49 2.14 -1.18
CA VAL A 57 5.24 2.61 -0.57
C VAL A 57 5.41 2.69 0.93
N THR A 58 5.20 3.88 1.49
CA THR A 58 5.21 4.08 2.95
C THR A 58 3.78 4.18 3.46
N GLY A 59 3.43 3.30 4.41
CA GLY A 59 2.14 3.30 5.09
C GLY A 59 2.21 3.92 6.48
N ARG A 60 1.16 4.64 6.88
CA ARG A 60 0.95 5.12 8.24
C ARG A 60 -0.38 4.63 8.78
N LEU A 61 -0.31 4.03 9.96
CA LEU A 61 -1.45 3.64 10.80
C LEU A 61 -1.35 4.37 12.13
N GLU A 62 -2.44 4.99 12.56
CA GLU A 62 -2.58 5.43 13.95
C GLU A 62 -3.18 4.27 14.76
N VAL A 63 -2.43 3.77 15.75
CA VAL A 63 -2.91 2.72 16.65
C VAL A 63 -3.86 3.33 17.68
N ALA A 64 -5.11 3.51 17.28
CA ALA A 64 -6.18 4.00 18.13
C ALA A 64 -6.60 2.97 19.20
N LYS A 65 -7.19 3.46 20.30
CA LYS A 65 -7.67 2.61 21.42
C LYS A 65 -8.60 1.47 21.00
N LYS A 66 -9.38 1.66 19.93
CA LYS A 66 -10.30 0.63 19.39
C LYS A 66 -9.60 -0.62 18.86
N TYR A 67 -8.27 -0.57 18.67
CA TYR A 67 -7.46 -1.72 18.24
C TYR A 67 -6.81 -2.47 19.42
N GLN A 68 -7.01 -2.01 20.66
CA GLN A 68 -6.47 -2.67 21.84
C GLN A 68 -7.22 -3.99 22.10
N GLY A 69 -6.45 -5.06 22.30
CA GLY A 69 -6.92 -6.41 22.66
C GLY A 69 -5.86 -7.14 23.48
#